data_AF-A0A412XUF1-F1
#
_entry.id   AF-A0A412XUF1-F1
#
_cell.length_a   1.000
_cell.length_b   1.000
_cell.length_c   1.000
_cell.angle_alpha   90.00
_cell.angle_beta   90.00
_cell.angle_gamma   90.00
#
_symmetry.space_group_name_H-M   'P 1'
#
loop_
_entity.id
_entity.type
_entity.pdbx_description
1 polymer ?
#
loop_
_entity_poly.entity_id
_entity_poly.type
_entity_poly.pdbx_seq_one_letter_code
_entity_poly.pdbx_strand_id
1 'polypeptide(L)'
;MKQKKVINRSAYDPSFQFEVLSSHYSSGESLSVTSFRYGINRGSLCRWKNLFENHPESLSLSEELLTKLRSMREKRTEEDLKALTSAES
;
A
#
# COMPACT_ATOMS: atom_id res chain seq x y z
N MET A 1 -34.39 9.32 13.32
CA MET A 1 -33.29 8.86 12.44
C MET A 1 -32.16 8.38 13.32
N LYS A 2 -31.81 7.08 13.28
CA LYS A 2 -30.73 6.52 14.09
C LYS A 2 -29.41 7.08 13.55
N GLN A 3 -28.79 8.00 14.28
CA GLN A 3 -27.44 8.43 13.97
C GLN A 3 -26.53 7.20 14.02
N LYS A 4 -26.13 6.72 12.85
CA LYS A 4 -25.06 5.74 12.72
C LYS A 4 -23.84 6.41 13.30
N LYS A 5 -23.49 6.03 14.54
CA LYS A 5 -22.22 6.35 15.17
C LYS A 5 -21.16 5.94 14.16
N VAL A 6 -20.61 6.91 13.42
CA VAL A 6 -19.46 6.70 12.56
C VAL A 6 -18.38 6.28 13.53
N ILE A 7 -18.15 4.97 13.62
CA ILE A 7 -17.01 4.43 14.33
C ILE A 7 -15.84 5.11 13.64
N ASN A 8 -15.23 6.09 14.30
CA ASN A 8 -13.92 6.60 13.93
C ASN A 8 -13.01 5.38 14.03
N ARG A 9 -12.97 4.59 12.95
CA ARG A 9 -11.98 3.56 12.71
C ARG A 9 -10.70 4.35 12.67
N SER A 10 -9.97 4.33 13.79
CA SER A 10 -8.71 5.00 14.04
C SER A 10 -8.04 5.37 12.73
N ALA A 11 -8.02 6.68 12.40
CA ALA A 11 -7.32 7.13 11.22
C ALA A 11 -5.87 6.72 11.45
N TYR A 12 -5.44 5.66 10.76
CA TYR A 12 -4.08 5.17 10.89
C TYR A 12 -3.15 6.31 10.55
N ASP A 13 -2.14 6.49 11.38
CA ASP A 13 -1.16 7.53 11.22
C ASP A 13 -0.57 7.48 9.79
N PRO A 14 -0.44 8.62 9.09
CA PRO A 14 0.10 8.64 7.73
C PRO A 14 1.50 8.01 7.67
N SER A 15 2.36 8.20 8.68
CA SER A 15 3.67 7.54 8.72
C SER A 15 3.54 6.02 8.80
N PHE A 16 2.56 5.51 9.55
CA PHE A 16 2.28 4.08 9.60
C PHE A 16 1.75 3.54 8.26
N GLN A 17 0.87 4.29 7.58
CA GLN A 17 0.40 3.91 6.24
C GLN A 17 1.56 3.83 5.24
N PHE A 18 2.49 4.79 5.29
CA PHE A 18 3.70 4.78 4.48
C PHE A 18 4.59 3.58 4.79
N GLU A 19 4.81 3.26 6.06
CA GLU A 19 5.63 2.13 6.47
C GLU A 19 5.06 0.82 5.89
N VAL A 20 3.76 0.60 6.05
CA VAL A 20 3.09 -0.60 5.53
C VAL A 20 3.17 -0.67 4.01
N LEU A 21 2.89 0.42 3.29
CA LEU A 21 2.97 0.45 1.82
C LEU A 21 4.41 0.22 1.34
N SER A 22 5.40 0.86 1.97
CA SER A 22 6.81 0.67 1.65
C SER A 22 7.23 -0.78 1.84
N SER A 23 6.79 -1.38 2.94
CA SER A 23 7.03 -2.78 3.26
C SER A 23 6.40 -3.71 2.22
N HIS A 24 5.17 -3.42 1.79
CA HIS A 24 4.47 -4.17 0.74
C HIS A 24 5.21 -4.10 -0.60
N TYR A 25 5.60 -2.91 -1.04
CA TYR A 25 6.29 -2.74 -2.32
C TYR A 25 7.74 -3.24 -2.29
N SER A 26 8.43 -3.14 -1.14
CA SER A 26 9.82 -3.59 -1.01
C SER A 26 9.96 -5.09 -0.78
N SER A 27 9.00 -5.74 -0.10
CA SER A 27 9.09 -7.18 0.19
C SER A 27 8.50 -8.04 -0.94
N GLY A 28 7.71 -7.44 -1.84
CA GLY A 28 6.98 -8.18 -2.89
C GLY A 28 5.84 -9.06 -2.36
N GLU A 29 5.56 -9.01 -1.06
CA GLU A 29 4.60 -9.89 -0.39
C GLU A 29 3.15 -9.63 -0.81
N SER A 30 2.29 -10.63 -0.59
CA SER A 30 0.86 -10.49 -0.82
C SER A 30 0.22 -9.56 0.23
N LEU A 31 -0.92 -8.95 -0.13
CA LEU A 31 -1.70 -8.13 0.80
C LEU A 31 -2.06 -8.88 2.08
N SER A 32 -2.30 -10.19 2.01
CA SER A 32 -2.60 -11.03 3.16
C SER A 32 -1.42 -11.11 4.13
N VAL A 33 -0.21 -11.37 3.62
CA VAL A 33 1.01 -11.46 4.43
C VAL A 33 1.34 -10.12 5.07
N THR A 34 1.32 -9.03 4.29
CA THR A 34 1.56 -7.69 4.82
C THR A 34 0.49 -7.32 5.87
N SER A 35 -0.78 -7.63 5.63
CA SER A 35 -1.85 -7.34 6.58
C SER A 35 -1.69 -8.10 7.91
N PHE A 36 -1.27 -9.36 7.84
CA PHE A 36 -0.98 -10.18 9.02
C PHE A 36 0.23 -9.65 9.79
N ARG A 37 1.32 -9.31 9.09
CA ARG A 37 2.56 -8.80 9.70
C ARG A 37 2.35 -7.51 10.49
N TYR A 38 1.53 -6.60 9.97
CA TYR A 38 1.25 -5.31 10.59
C TYR A 38 -0.03 -5.31 11.45
N GLY A 39 -0.72 -6.44 11.60
CA GLY A 39 -1.95 -6.55 12.38
C GLY A 39 -3.11 -5.68 11.86
N ILE A 40 -3.11 -5.36 10.56
CA ILE A 40 -4.11 -4.50 9.94
C ILE A 40 -5.14 -5.31 9.16
N ASN A 41 -6.31 -4.72 8.94
CA ASN A 41 -7.29 -5.33 8.05
C ASN A 41 -6.81 -5.25 6.59
N ARG A 42 -6.88 -6.38 5.87
CA ARG A 42 -6.56 -6.45 4.43
C ARG A 42 -7.32 -5.41 3.60
N GLY A 43 -8.56 -5.09 3.96
CA GLY A 43 -9.37 -4.05 3.33
C GLY A 43 -8.80 -2.64 3.52
N SER A 44 -8.19 -2.35 4.67
CA SER A 44 -7.48 -1.09 4.91
C SER A 44 -6.28 -0.96 3.99
N LEU A 45 -5.45 -2.02 3.90
CA LEU A 45 -4.29 -2.04 3.01
C LEU A 45 -4.68 -1.90 1.55
N CYS A 46 -5.72 -2.60 1.11
CA CYS A 46 -6.26 -2.49 -0.25
C CYS A 46 -6.73 -1.05 -0.54
N ARG A 47 -7.41 -0.42 0.43
CA ARG A 47 -7.84 0.98 0.30
C ARG A 47 -6.65 1.93 0.19
N TRP A 48 -5.60 1.77 1.00
CA TRP A 48 -4.41 2.62 0.94
C TRP A 48 -3.68 2.47 -0.39
N LYS A 49 -3.56 1.25 -0.89
CA LYS A 49 -2.99 0.98 -2.21
C LYS A 49 -3.80 1.65 -3.33
N ASN A 50 -5.13 1.55 -3.27
CA ASN A 50 -5.99 2.21 -4.25
C ASN A 50 -5.93 3.73 -4.17
N LEU A 51 -5.82 4.29 -2.96
CA LEU A 51 -5.61 5.73 -2.75
C LEU A 51 -4.25 6.16 -3.29
N PHE A 52 -3.18 5.40 -3.04
CA PHE A 52 -1.86 5.70 -3.58
C PHE A 52 -1.86 5.73 -5.13
N GLU A 53 -2.59 4.79 -5.76
CA GLU A 53 -2.65 4.67 -7.22
C GLU A 53 -3.52 5.76 -7.88
N ASN A 54 -4.64 6.15 -7.26
CA ASN A 54 -5.60 7.08 -7.89
C ASN A 54 -5.56 8.49 -7.30
N HIS A 55 -5.34 8.63 -5.99
CA HIS A 55 -5.43 9.87 -5.23
C HIS A 55 -4.36 9.93 -4.12
N PRO A 56 -3.06 9.99 -4.47
CA PRO A 56 -1.98 9.91 -3.48
C PRO A 56 -2.02 11.04 -2.44
N GLU A 57 -2.59 12.20 -2.79
CA GLU A 57 -2.83 13.34 -1.89
C GLU A 57 -3.76 12.99 -0.72
N SER A 58 -4.62 11.98 -0.88
CA SER A 58 -5.53 11.52 0.18
C SER A 58 -4.85 10.76 1.31
N LEU A 59 -3.59 10.33 1.14
CA LEU A 59 -2.84 9.62 2.18
C LEU A 59 -2.18 10.55 3.19
N SER A 60 -2.31 11.88 3.02
CA SER A 60 -1.64 12.88 3.87
C SER A 60 -0.13 12.65 4.01
N LEU A 61 0.49 12.07 2.98
CA LEU A 61 1.93 11.84 2.88
C LEU A 61 2.61 13.01 2.21
N SER A 62 3.87 13.27 2.57
CA SER A 62 4.70 14.23 1.84
C SER A 62 5.04 13.70 0.44
N GLU A 63 5.33 14.61 -0.48
CA GLU A 63 5.70 14.29 -1.86
C GLU A 63 6.96 13.40 -1.94
N GLU A 64 7.91 13.59 -1.03
CA GLU A 64 9.11 12.76 -0.91
C GLU A 64 8.76 11.29 -0.65
N LEU A 65 7.84 11.04 0.30
CA LEU A 65 7.39 9.70 0.65
C LEU A 65 6.60 9.05 -0.50
N LEU A 66 5.75 9.81 -1.17
CA LEU A 66 5.02 9.35 -2.34
C LEU A 66 5.96 8.97 -3.49
N THR A 67 7.00 9.78 -3.73
CA THR A 67 8.02 9.52 -4.75
C THR A 67 8.78 8.24 -4.44
N LYS A 68 9.16 8.04 -3.17
CA LYS A 68 9.83 6.81 -2.73
C LYS A 68 8.97 5.56 -2.94
N LEU A 69 7.66 5.62 -2.65
CA LEU A 69 6.72 4.53 -2.91
C LEU A 69 6.61 4.22 -4.41
N ARG A 70 6.59 5.25 -5.27
CA ARG A 70 6.54 5.07 -6.74
C ARG A 70 7.76 4.31 -7.23
N SER A 71 8.96 4.73 -6.82
CA SER A 71 10.20 4.04 -7.19
C SER A 71 10.24 2.58 -6.71
N MET A 72 9.69 2.27 -5.52
CA MET A 72 9.59 0.88 -5.05
C MET A 72 8.61 0.04 -5.90
N ARG A 73 7.48 0.63 -6.30
CA ARG A 73 6.50 -0.04 -7.18
C ARG A 73 7.07 -0.32 -8.57
N GLU A 74 7.82 0.64 -9.13
CA GLU A 74 8.46 0.48 -10.44
C GLU A 74 9.46 -0.67 -10.43
N LYS A 75 10.32 -0.75 -9.41
CA LYS A 75 11.27 -1.87 -9.22
C LYS A 75 10.57 -3.23 -9.20
N ARG A 76 9.44 -3.33 -8.48
CA ARG A 76 8.65 -4.56 -8.45
C ARG A 76 8.02 -4.89 -9.82
N THR A 77 7.55 -3.89 -10.54
CA THR A 77 6.94 -4.10 -11.87
C THR A 77 7.99 -4.61 -12.86
N GLU A 78 9.22 -4.10 -12.78
CA GLU A 78 10.34 -4.58 -13.58
C GLU A 78 10.72 -6.03 -13.25
N GLU A 79 10.74 -6.40 -11.97
CA GLU A 79 11.00 -7.79 -11.54
C GLU A 79 9.89 -8.76 -11.98
N ASP A 80 8.62 -8.37 -11.89
CA ASP A 80 7.48 -9.19 -12.31
C ASP A 80 7.45 -9.37 -13.84
N LEU A 81 7.76 -8.31 -14.59
CA LEU A 81 7.90 -8.36 -16.05
C LEU A 81 9.11 -9.19 -16.49
N LYS A 82 10.22 -9.14 -15.75
CA LYS A 82 11.42 -9.95 -16.02
C LYS A 82 11.22 -11.44 -15.71
N ALA A 83 10.39 -11.77 -14.73
CA ALA A 83 10.02 -13.15 -14.44
C ALA A 83 9.19 -13.79 -15.57
N LEU A 84 8.40 -12.99 -16.29
CA LEU A 84 7.58 -13.46 -17.43
C LEU A 84 8.39 -13.67 -18.71
N THR A 85 9.45 -12.89 -18.94
CA THR A 85 10.29 -13.02 -20.16
C THR A 85 11.35 -14.11 -20.06
N SER A 86 11.61 -14.65 -18.86
CA SER A 86 12.61 -15.71 -18.66
C SER A 86 12.03 -17.14 -18.73
N ALA A 87 10.72 -17.29 -18.97
CA ALA A 87 10.07 -18.59 -19.14
C ALA A 87 9.99 -19.07 -20.61
N GLU A 88 10.52 -18.29 -21.55
CA GLU A 88 10.50 -18.57 -22.99
C GLU A 88 11.93 -18.63 -23.58
N SER A 89 12.81 -19.45 -22.99
CA SER A 89 14.11 -19.80 -23.57
C SER A 89 14.46 -21.26 -23.32
#